data_AF-A0AAD6A675-F1
#
_entry.id   AF-A0AAD6A675-F1
#
_cell.length_a   1.000
_cell.length_b   1.000
_cell.length_c   1.000
_cell.angle_alpha   90.00
_cell.angle_beta   90.00
_cell.angle_gamma   90.00
#
_symmetry.space_group_name_H-M   'P 1'
#
loop_
_entity.id
_entity.type
_entity.pdbx_description
1 polymer ?
#
loop_
_entity_poly.entity_id
_entity_poly.type
_entity_poly.pdbx_seq_one_letter_code
_entity_poly.pdbx_strand_id
1 'polypeptide(L)'
;MGGFFTKDGEKVGAGNVCLWCNEKGRSFYSAEAVQSHMTDKSHCKLFTDGDTALEFADFYDFRSSYPDRKEGEDAGKDKDELPDDQNLEYDDELLELTLPSGAKIGHRSLLRYYKQRFGSQKALVLSHNKNAVGRVMKQYRALGWGGDGGFAALNHKQKDMQYVQKMKNKWMQKMGMRNNTILQAHFRLQIMF
;
A
#
# COMPACT_ATOMS: atom_id res chain seq x y z
N MET A 1 27.67 -53.55 -3.01
CA MET A 1 26.99 -52.69 -2.01
C MET A 1 27.80 -51.40 -1.86
N GLY A 2 27.19 -50.23 -2.12
CA GLY A 2 27.72 -48.93 -1.69
C GLY A 2 28.59 -48.13 -2.67
N GLY A 3 28.12 -47.87 -3.91
CA GLY A 3 28.84 -47.00 -4.87
C GLY A 3 29.01 -45.54 -4.42
N PHE A 4 28.00 -45.00 -3.73
CA PHE A 4 28.02 -43.61 -3.24
C PHE A 4 29.05 -43.41 -2.11
N PHE A 5 28.99 -44.22 -1.05
CA PHE A 5 29.92 -44.12 0.08
C PHE A 5 31.38 -44.41 -0.30
N THR A 6 31.60 -45.27 -1.29
CA THR A 6 32.96 -45.54 -1.80
C THR A 6 33.52 -44.33 -2.53
N LYS A 7 32.68 -43.57 -3.25
CA LYS A 7 33.06 -42.32 -3.91
C LYS A 7 33.33 -41.18 -2.93
N ASP A 8 32.50 -41.02 -1.91
CA ASP A 8 32.76 -40.04 -0.85
C ASP A 8 34.03 -40.39 -0.06
N GLY A 9 34.25 -41.68 0.19
CA GLY A 9 35.47 -42.20 0.80
C GLY A 9 36.71 -41.92 -0.07
N GLU A 10 36.61 -42.07 -1.39
CA GLU A 10 37.66 -41.71 -2.35
C GLU A 10 37.96 -40.20 -2.32
N LYS A 11 36.92 -39.36 -2.25
CA LYS A 11 37.04 -37.88 -2.20
C LYS A 11 37.76 -37.38 -0.94
N VAL A 12 37.43 -37.96 0.23
CA VAL A 12 38.05 -37.60 1.51
C VAL A 12 39.42 -38.25 1.68
N GLY A 13 39.56 -39.53 1.32
CA GLY A 13 40.77 -40.32 1.59
C GLY A 13 41.88 -40.16 0.55
N ALA A 14 41.55 -40.19 -0.74
CA ALA A 14 42.52 -40.06 -1.82
C ALA A 14 42.60 -38.62 -2.35
N GLY A 15 41.46 -37.93 -2.44
CA GLY A 15 41.40 -36.54 -2.89
C GLY A 15 41.86 -35.52 -1.83
N ASN A 16 41.83 -35.88 -0.54
CA ASN A 16 41.99 -34.94 0.57
C ASN A 16 41.09 -33.69 0.42
N VAL A 17 39.86 -33.88 -0.07
CA VAL A 17 38.90 -32.81 -0.31
C VAL A 17 37.74 -32.90 0.68
N CYS A 18 37.33 -31.76 1.21
CA CYS A 18 36.14 -31.66 2.06
C CYS A 18 34.86 -31.70 1.22
N LEU A 19 33.89 -32.52 1.63
CA LEU A 19 32.60 -32.72 0.94
C LEU A 19 31.77 -31.45 0.73
N TRP A 20 31.95 -30.45 1.59
CA TRP A 20 31.22 -29.18 1.52
C TRP A 20 31.99 -28.08 0.79
N CYS A 21 33.29 -27.96 1.07
CA CYS A 21 34.11 -26.91 0.49
C CYS A 21 34.46 -27.16 -0.98
N ASN A 22 34.49 -28.43 -1.41
CA ASN A 22 34.97 -28.86 -2.73
C ASN A 22 36.25 -28.07 -3.11
N GLU A 23 36.27 -27.44 -4.27
CA GLU A 23 37.40 -26.67 -4.81
C GLU A 23 37.44 -25.20 -4.37
N LYS A 24 36.34 -24.70 -3.77
CA LYS A 24 36.26 -23.31 -3.27
C LYS A 24 37.03 -23.13 -1.95
N GLY A 25 37.50 -24.23 -1.37
CA GLY A 25 38.18 -24.26 -0.07
C GLY A 25 39.70 -24.39 -0.14
N ARG A 26 40.29 -24.65 1.03
CA ARG A 26 41.71 -24.97 1.18
C ARG A 26 41.94 -26.41 0.73
N SER A 27 43.00 -26.64 -0.07
CA SER A 27 43.52 -27.98 -0.33
C SER A 27 44.16 -28.53 0.94
N PHE A 28 43.80 -29.75 1.33
CA PHE A 28 44.42 -30.44 2.46
C PHE A 28 45.48 -31.41 1.97
N TYR A 29 46.50 -31.65 2.80
CA TYR A 29 47.62 -32.55 2.47
C TYR A 29 47.52 -33.92 3.16
N SER A 30 46.55 -34.11 4.06
CA SER A 30 46.31 -35.37 4.76
C SER A 30 44.83 -35.59 5.06
N ALA A 31 44.41 -36.85 5.12
CA ALA A 31 43.03 -37.21 5.44
C ALA A 31 42.63 -36.79 6.87
N GLU A 32 43.57 -36.82 7.82
CA GLU A 32 43.36 -36.36 9.19
C GLU A 32 43.07 -34.85 9.26
N ALA A 33 43.75 -34.05 8.43
CA ALA A 33 43.49 -32.61 8.31
C ALA A 33 42.11 -32.32 7.70
N VAL A 34 41.65 -33.14 6.75
CA VAL A 34 40.29 -33.03 6.19
C VAL A 34 39.25 -33.41 7.23
N GLN A 35 39.45 -34.52 7.95
CA GLN A 35 38.49 -35.00 8.94
C GLN A 35 38.34 -34.03 10.12
N SER A 36 39.45 -33.53 10.66
CA SER A 36 39.43 -32.46 11.67
C SER A 36 38.75 -31.19 11.16
N HIS A 37 39.03 -30.77 9.92
CA HIS A 37 38.33 -29.64 9.30
C HIS A 37 36.82 -29.87 9.19
N MET A 38 36.41 -31.08 8.80
CA MET A 38 35.01 -31.45 8.67
C MET A 38 34.30 -31.43 10.02
N THR A 39 34.93 -31.92 11.09
CA THR A 39 34.35 -31.87 12.44
C THR A 39 34.30 -30.45 12.99
N ASP A 40 35.38 -29.68 12.85
CA ASP A 40 35.50 -28.35 13.43
C ASP A 40 34.55 -27.34 12.78
N LYS A 41 34.34 -27.45 11.46
CA LYS A 41 33.43 -26.58 10.72
C LYS A 41 32.05 -27.19 10.49
N SER A 42 31.79 -28.40 11.00
CA SER A 42 30.56 -29.16 10.75
C SER A 42 30.25 -29.39 9.26
N HIS A 43 31.29 -29.54 8.44
CA HIS A 43 31.21 -29.82 6.99
C HIS A 43 31.05 -31.33 6.69
N CYS A 44 30.28 -32.03 7.51
CA CYS A 44 29.93 -33.45 7.30
C CYS A 44 28.65 -33.63 6.49
N LYS A 45 28.11 -32.54 5.91
CA LYS A 45 26.95 -32.55 5.02
C LYS A 45 27.44 -32.58 3.59
N LEU A 46 26.70 -33.24 2.72
CA LEU A 46 26.94 -33.19 1.28
C LEU A 46 26.47 -31.85 0.74
N PHE A 47 27.31 -31.20 -0.05
CA PHE A 47 26.91 -30.01 -0.80
C PHE A 47 26.24 -30.45 -2.10
N THR A 48 24.97 -30.10 -2.26
CA THR A 48 24.12 -30.49 -3.41
C THR A 48 23.65 -29.29 -4.22
N ASP A 49 24.19 -28.09 -3.96
CA ASP A 49 23.79 -26.89 -4.69
C ASP A 49 24.66 -26.72 -5.96
N GLY A 50 24.03 -26.32 -7.06
CA GLY A 50 24.71 -26.06 -8.34
C GLY A 50 25.31 -27.31 -8.99
N ASP A 51 26.46 -27.14 -9.66
CA ASP A 51 27.10 -28.18 -10.50
C ASP A 51 27.48 -29.46 -9.74
N THR A 52 27.64 -29.36 -8.41
CA THR A 52 28.02 -30.49 -7.55
C THR A 52 26.90 -31.53 -7.43
N ALA A 53 25.64 -31.14 -7.64
CA ALA A 53 24.53 -32.08 -7.71
C ALA A 53 24.68 -33.07 -8.87
N LEU A 54 25.33 -32.62 -9.96
CA LEU A 54 25.51 -33.42 -11.18
C LEU A 54 26.51 -34.55 -10.96
N GLU A 55 27.55 -34.34 -10.13
CA GLU A 55 28.53 -35.38 -9.77
C GLU A 55 27.87 -36.60 -9.11
N PHE A 56 26.74 -36.37 -8.42
CA PHE A 56 26.04 -37.42 -7.69
C PHE A 56 24.86 -38.02 -8.47
N ALA A 57 24.49 -37.45 -9.62
CA ALA A 57 23.28 -37.83 -10.34
C ALA A 57 23.25 -39.32 -10.72
N ASP A 58 24.40 -39.91 -11.05
CA ASP A 58 24.52 -41.33 -11.40
C ASP A 58 24.16 -42.29 -10.24
N PHE A 59 24.23 -41.81 -9.00
CA PHE A 59 23.91 -42.61 -7.81
C PHE A 59 22.44 -42.55 -7.39
N TYR A 60 21.67 -41.62 -7.97
CA TYR A 60 20.25 -41.41 -7.64
C TYR A 60 19.37 -41.68 -8.86
N ASP A 61 18.27 -42.40 -8.64
CA ASP A 61 17.23 -42.54 -9.65
C ASP A 61 16.25 -41.36 -9.49
N PHE A 62 16.16 -40.49 -10.49
CA PHE A 62 15.20 -39.37 -10.49
C PHE A 62 13.86 -39.73 -11.11
N ARG A 63 13.63 -41.01 -11.45
CA ARG A 63 12.33 -41.45 -11.95
C ARG A 63 11.23 -41.18 -10.93
N SER A 64 10.08 -40.78 -11.46
CA SER A 64 8.85 -40.51 -10.71
C SER A 64 8.30 -41.70 -9.91
N SER A 65 8.80 -42.92 -10.17
CA SER A 65 8.24 -44.21 -9.75
C SER A 65 9.09 -44.92 -8.68
N TYR A 66 9.33 -44.25 -7.55
CA TYR A 66 9.55 -44.96 -6.29
C TYR A 66 8.19 -45.45 -5.75
N PRO A 67 8.06 -46.70 -5.26
CA PRO A 67 6.77 -47.33 -4.93
C PRO A 67 5.99 -46.67 -3.77
N ASP A 68 6.62 -45.77 -3.01
CA ASP A 68 5.93 -44.97 -1.98
C ASP A 68 5.10 -43.81 -2.57
N ARG A 69 5.26 -43.50 -3.87
CA ARG A 69 4.41 -42.55 -4.58
C ARG A 69 3.24 -43.32 -5.20
N LYS A 70 2.08 -43.25 -4.55
CA LYS A 70 0.83 -43.90 -4.99
C LYS A 70 0.63 -43.76 -6.51
N GLU A 71 0.48 -44.91 -7.16
CA GLU A 71 0.29 -45.09 -8.59
C GLU A 71 -0.88 -44.24 -9.12
N GLY A 72 -0.59 -43.43 -10.14
CA GLY A 72 -1.61 -42.68 -10.88
C GLY A 72 -1.09 -41.41 -11.55
N GLU A 73 -0.05 -41.49 -12.36
CA GLU A 73 0.11 -40.75 -13.65
C GLU A 73 1.52 -40.94 -14.22
N ASP A 74 1.55 -41.33 -15.49
CA ASP A 74 2.67 -41.42 -16.43
C ASP A 74 3.72 -42.54 -16.29
N ALA A 75 3.39 -43.67 -16.93
CA ALA A 75 4.34 -44.65 -17.41
C ALA A 75 4.53 -44.48 -18.93
N GLY A 76 5.47 -43.63 -19.32
CA GLY A 76 5.84 -43.42 -20.72
C GLY A 76 7.25 -42.86 -20.81
N LYS A 77 8.15 -43.63 -21.41
CA LYS A 77 9.58 -43.36 -21.48
C LYS A 77 9.85 -42.34 -22.59
N ASP A 78 10.15 -41.10 -22.24
CA ASP A 78 10.99 -40.23 -23.06
C ASP A 78 12.06 -39.54 -22.22
N LYS A 79 13.26 -39.49 -22.79
CA LYS A 79 14.50 -38.98 -22.19
C LYS A 79 14.78 -37.53 -22.59
N ASP A 80 13.83 -36.83 -23.19
CA ASP A 80 14.01 -35.49 -23.73
C ASP A 80 12.73 -34.66 -23.55
N GLU A 81 12.26 -34.50 -22.32
CA GLU A 81 11.34 -33.42 -21.94
C GLU A 81 11.16 -33.50 -20.43
N LEU A 82 11.90 -32.66 -19.70
CA LEU A 82 11.39 -32.18 -18.42
C LEU A 82 9.98 -31.65 -18.71
N PRO A 83 8.95 -31.94 -17.89
CA PRO A 83 7.63 -31.36 -18.12
C PRO A 83 7.77 -29.83 -18.03
N ASP A 84 7.88 -29.21 -19.19
CA ASP A 84 8.25 -27.79 -19.36
C ASP A 84 7.07 -26.85 -19.04
N ASP A 85 5.95 -27.39 -18.54
CA ASP A 85 4.68 -26.67 -18.52
C ASP A 85 3.91 -26.82 -17.21
N GLN A 86 4.63 -26.77 -16.09
CA GLN A 86 4.08 -26.17 -14.88
C GLN A 86 4.37 -24.66 -14.93
N ASN A 87 3.69 -23.96 -15.86
CA ASN A 87 3.85 -22.53 -16.17
C ASN A 87 3.90 -21.67 -14.90
N LEU A 88 5.11 -21.47 -14.40
CA LEU A 88 5.44 -20.48 -13.39
C LEU A 88 5.60 -19.16 -14.14
N GLU A 89 4.48 -18.47 -14.33
CA GLU A 89 4.50 -17.18 -15.01
C GLU A 89 4.83 -16.10 -13.98
N TYR A 90 5.97 -15.44 -14.18
CA TYR A 90 6.35 -14.28 -13.40
C TYR A 90 6.00 -13.02 -14.18
N ASP A 91 5.08 -12.23 -13.62
CA ASP A 91 4.72 -10.93 -14.15
C ASP A 91 5.60 -9.86 -13.47
N ASP A 92 6.62 -9.39 -14.19
CA ASP A 92 7.54 -8.34 -13.74
C ASP A 92 6.82 -7.01 -13.45
N GLU A 93 5.71 -6.73 -14.13
CA GLU A 93 4.98 -5.46 -14.02
C GLU A 93 4.03 -5.46 -12.83
N LEU A 94 3.29 -6.56 -12.64
CA LEU A 94 2.39 -6.74 -11.49
C LEU A 94 3.12 -7.21 -10.22
N LEU A 95 4.37 -7.65 -10.35
CA LEU A 95 5.15 -8.26 -9.26
C LEU A 95 4.40 -9.46 -8.64
N GLU A 96 3.79 -10.28 -9.49
CA GLU A 96 3.01 -11.46 -9.13
C GLU A 96 3.63 -12.73 -9.73
N LEU A 97 3.58 -13.83 -8.98
CA LEU A 97 3.96 -15.16 -9.44
C LEU A 97 2.70 -16.02 -9.51
N THR A 98 2.38 -16.55 -10.67
CA THR A 98 1.30 -17.54 -10.83
C THR A 98 1.87 -18.94 -10.67
N LEU A 99 1.20 -19.75 -9.85
CA LEU A 99 1.60 -21.14 -9.62
C LEU A 99 0.85 -22.06 -10.60
N PRO A 100 1.38 -23.26 -10.87
CA PRO A 100 0.68 -24.30 -11.64
C PRO A 100 -0.66 -24.70 -11.03
N SER A 101 -0.84 -24.49 -9.73
CA SER A 101 -2.12 -24.67 -9.02
C SER A 101 -3.16 -23.58 -9.30
N GLY A 102 -2.80 -22.54 -10.07
CA GLY A 102 -3.60 -21.34 -10.31
C GLY A 102 -3.55 -20.31 -9.18
N ALA A 103 -2.82 -20.58 -8.09
CA ALA A 103 -2.64 -19.61 -7.01
C ALA A 103 -1.72 -18.46 -7.43
N LYS A 104 -2.06 -17.23 -7.06
CA LYS A 104 -1.22 -16.04 -7.29
C LYS A 104 -0.51 -15.64 -6.00
N ILE A 105 0.81 -15.54 -6.04
CA ILE A 105 1.66 -15.11 -4.92
C ILE A 105 2.21 -13.71 -5.22
N GLY A 106 2.01 -12.78 -4.29
CA GLY A 106 2.52 -11.42 -4.40
C GLY A 106 3.97 -11.26 -3.93
N HIS A 107 4.66 -10.24 -4.44
CA HIS A 107 6.05 -9.95 -4.06
C HIS A 107 6.20 -9.29 -2.67
N ARG A 108 7.31 -9.58 -1.98
CA ARG A 108 7.61 -9.04 -0.62
C ARG A 108 7.64 -7.51 -0.55
N SER A 109 7.98 -6.83 -1.65
CA SER A 109 7.99 -5.35 -1.71
C SER A 109 6.60 -4.75 -1.49
N LEU A 110 5.54 -5.48 -1.83
CA LEU A 110 4.16 -5.03 -1.72
C LEU A 110 3.51 -5.43 -0.38
N LEU A 111 4.27 -6.02 0.55
CA LEU A 111 3.76 -6.50 1.85
C LEU A 111 3.05 -5.41 2.66
N ARG A 112 3.50 -4.15 2.56
CA ARG A 112 2.84 -3.00 3.20
C ARG A 112 1.40 -2.83 2.69
N TYR A 113 1.18 -2.98 1.39
CA TYR A 113 -0.12 -2.84 0.75
C TYR A 113 -1.00 -4.06 0.99
N TYR A 114 -0.43 -5.27 0.98
CA TYR A 114 -1.18 -6.49 1.32
C TYR A 114 -1.68 -6.52 2.76
N LYS A 115 -0.96 -5.84 3.68
CA LYS A 115 -1.41 -5.64 5.07
C LYS A 115 -2.44 -4.52 5.23
N GLN A 116 -2.67 -3.70 4.19
CA GLN A 116 -3.62 -2.60 4.25
C GLN A 116 -5.05 -3.15 4.28
N ARG A 117 -5.81 -2.74 5.29
CA ARG A 117 -7.24 -3.02 5.38
C ARG A 117 -7.98 -1.77 4.93
N PHE A 118 -8.54 -1.80 3.73
CA PHE A 118 -9.47 -0.75 3.31
C PHE A 118 -10.75 -0.88 4.13
N GLY A 119 -11.32 0.26 4.53
CA GLY A 119 -12.66 0.26 5.12
C GLY A 119 -13.67 -0.33 4.15
N SER A 120 -14.79 -0.84 4.66
CA SER A 120 -15.88 -1.29 3.79
C SER A 120 -16.24 -0.18 2.82
N GLN A 121 -16.38 -0.53 1.54
CA GLN A 121 -16.85 0.43 0.57
C GLN A 121 -18.21 0.94 1.06
N LYS A 122 -18.28 2.23 1.35
CA LYS A 122 -19.55 2.89 1.66
C LYS A 122 -20.33 2.89 0.35
N ALA A 123 -21.11 1.84 0.12
CA ALA A 123 -22.09 1.84 -0.94
C ALA A 123 -22.97 3.08 -0.75
N LEU A 124 -22.97 3.98 -1.72
CA LEU A 124 -23.85 5.14 -1.74
C LEU A 124 -25.27 4.61 -1.96
N VAL A 125 -25.93 4.22 -0.88
CA VAL A 125 -27.35 3.90 -0.93
C VAL A 125 -28.07 5.20 -1.28
N LEU A 126 -28.80 5.21 -2.40
CA LEU A 126 -29.66 6.31 -2.81
C LEU A 126 -30.80 6.46 -1.78
N SER A 127 -30.49 7.13 -0.66
CA SER A 127 -31.47 7.47 0.35
C SER A 127 -32.25 8.69 -0.14
N HIS A 128 -33.48 8.47 -0.57
CA HIS A 128 -34.35 9.56 -1.00
C HIS A 128 -34.86 10.33 0.22
N ASN A 129 -34.06 11.29 0.68
CA ASN A 129 -34.44 12.19 1.75
C ASN A 129 -34.75 13.57 1.17
N LYS A 130 -36.02 13.96 1.19
CA LYS A 130 -36.50 15.27 0.69
C LYS A 130 -35.77 16.46 1.32
N ASN A 131 -35.18 16.28 2.51
CA ASN A 131 -34.45 17.30 3.26
C ASN A 131 -32.92 17.17 3.15
N ALA A 132 -32.40 16.33 2.26
CA ALA A 132 -30.96 16.14 2.06
C ALA A 132 -30.28 17.42 1.58
N VAL A 133 -30.86 18.09 0.58
CA VAL A 133 -30.32 19.34 0.00
C VAL A 133 -30.17 20.43 1.06
N GLY A 134 -31.16 20.58 1.96
CA GLY A 134 -31.10 21.56 3.04
C GLY A 134 -29.99 21.29 4.06
N ARG A 135 -29.74 20.02 4.40
CA ARG A 135 -28.62 19.64 5.29
C ARG A 135 -27.26 19.88 4.63
N VAL A 136 -27.12 19.48 3.38
CA VAL A 136 -25.92 19.70 2.58
C VAL A 136 -25.62 21.19 2.45
N MET A 137 -26.62 22.01 2.13
CA MET A 137 -26.48 23.48 2.07
C MET A 137 -26.08 24.10 3.40
N LYS A 138 -26.56 23.59 4.54
CA LYS A 138 -26.11 24.04 5.88
C LYS A 138 -24.65 23.67 6.15
N GLN A 139 -24.23 22.45 5.77
CA GLN A 139 -22.84 22.01 5.90
C GLN A 139 -21.91 22.89 5.06
N TYR A 140 -22.28 23.15 3.81
CA TYR A 140 -21.51 24.05 2.97
C TYR A 140 -21.43 25.48 3.54
N ARG A 141 -22.53 26.04 4.07
CA ARG A 141 -22.50 27.34 4.77
C ARG A 141 -21.57 27.33 5.98
N ALA A 142 -21.52 26.24 6.75
CA ALA A 142 -20.61 26.09 7.89
C ALA A 142 -19.15 25.95 7.46
N LEU A 143 -18.89 25.36 6.29
CA LEU A 143 -17.57 25.29 5.66
C LEU A 143 -17.14 26.62 5.00
N GLY A 144 -17.95 27.68 5.12
CA GLY A 144 -17.64 28.99 4.56
C GLY A 144 -18.10 29.19 3.12
N TRP A 145 -18.80 28.23 2.52
CA TRP A 145 -19.46 28.42 1.22
C TRP A 145 -20.76 29.20 1.41
N GLY A 146 -20.63 30.52 1.49
CA GLY A 146 -21.73 31.43 1.23
C GLY A 146 -21.82 31.62 -0.27
N GLY A 147 -22.80 31.00 -0.93
CA GLY A 147 -23.08 31.29 -2.35
C GLY A 147 -23.46 32.76 -2.57
N ASP A 148 -24.25 33.04 -3.60
CA ASP A 148 -24.66 34.41 -3.98
C ASP A 148 -25.50 35.18 -2.92
N GLY A 149 -25.76 34.56 -1.76
CA GLY A 149 -26.50 35.14 -0.62
C GLY A 149 -25.79 36.28 0.12
N GLY A 150 -24.50 36.54 -0.16
CA GLY A 150 -23.81 37.73 0.34
C GLY A 150 -24.48 39.03 -0.15
N PHE A 151 -24.97 39.04 -1.38
CA PHE A 151 -25.62 40.22 -1.99
C PHE A 151 -26.97 40.56 -1.33
N ALA A 152 -27.76 39.55 -0.96
CA ALA A 152 -29.06 39.77 -0.31
C ALA A 152 -28.88 40.37 1.10
N ALA A 153 -27.93 39.86 1.88
CA ALA A 153 -27.65 40.37 3.23
C ALA A 153 -27.10 41.82 3.21
N LEU A 154 -26.30 42.18 2.19
CA LEU A 154 -25.85 43.55 1.97
C LEU A 154 -27.00 44.48 1.60
N ASN A 155 -27.90 44.04 0.71
CA ASN A 155 -29.08 44.82 0.30
C ASN A 155 -30.06 45.07 1.46
N HIS A 156 -30.27 44.11 2.35
CA HIS A 156 -31.09 44.31 3.55
C HIS A 156 -30.48 45.35 4.50
N LYS A 157 -29.18 45.23 4.79
CA LYS A 157 -28.46 46.22 5.62
C LYS A 157 -28.51 47.64 5.02
N GLN A 158 -28.43 47.76 3.69
CA GLN A 158 -28.49 49.07 3.02
C GLN A 158 -29.87 49.73 3.11
N LYS A 159 -30.95 48.95 2.97
CA LYS A 159 -32.33 49.45 3.13
C LYS A 159 -32.62 49.89 4.57
N ASP A 160 -32.15 49.11 5.54
CA ASP A 160 -32.32 49.43 6.96
C ASP A 160 -31.57 50.73 7.32
N MET A 161 -30.35 50.90 6.80
CA MET A 161 -29.58 52.13 6.98
C MET A 161 -30.26 53.36 6.37
N GLN A 162 -30.88 53.23 5.19
CA GLN A 162 -31.64 54.32 4.57
C GLN A 162 -32.88 54.70 5.40
N TYR A 163 -33.57 53.72 5.98
CA TYR A 163 -34.71 53.97 6.86
C TYR A 163 -34.29 54.73 8.14
N VAL A 164 -33.19 54.30 8.76
CA VAL A 164 -32.63 54.96 9.96
C VAL A 164 -32.24 56.41 9.66
N GLN A 165 -31.55 56.65 8.53
CA GLN A 165 -31.18 58.01 8.10
C GLN A 165 -32.41 58.90 7.88
N LYS A 166 -33.45 58.37 7.23
CA LYS A 166 -34.71 59.11 7.00
C LYS A 166 -35.39 59.50 8.31
N MET A 167 -35.45 58.60 9.28
CA MET A 167 -36.04 58.88 10.59
C MET A 167 -35.20 59.90 11.38
N LYS A 168 -33.88 59.79 11.34
CA LYS A 168 -32.96 60.77 11.95
C LYS A 168 -33.18 62.18 11.38
N ASN A 169 -33.23 62.31 10.05
CA ASN A 169 -33.44 63.60 9.39
C ASN A 169 -34.81 64.22 9.73
N LYS A 170 -35.87 63.40 9.73
CA LYS A 170 -37.21 63.84 10.13
C LYS A 170 -37.24 64.34 11.58
N TRP A 171 -36.55 63.65 12.48
CA TRP A 171 -36.46 64.07 13.88
C TRP A 171 -35.67 65.36 14.04
N MET A 172 -34.51 65.49 13.37
CA MET A 172 -33.70 66.72 13.38
C MET A 172 -34.49 67.93 12.85
N GLN A 173 -35.25 67.76 11.76
CA GLN A 173 -36.10 68.83 11.23
C GLN A 173 -37.18 69.25 12.23
N LYS A 174 -37.90 68.28 12.83
CA LYS A 174 -38.93 68.58 13.83
C LYS A 174 -38.35 69.30 15.04
N MET A 175 -37.20 68.86 15.55
CA MET A 175 -36.53 69.52 16.66
C MET A 175 -36.03 70.92 16.28
N GLY A 176 -35.40 71.09 15.12
CA GLY A 176 -34.96 72.39 14.63
C GLY A 176 -36.10 73.40 14.50
N MET A 177 -37.23 72.98 13.91
CA MET A 177 -38.42 73.84 13.79
C MET A 177 -39.00 74.23 15.16
N ARG A 178 -39.00 73.30 16.12
CA ARG A 178 -39.47 73.56 17.49
C ARG A 178 -38.50 74.47 18.25
N ASN A 179 -37.21 74.39 17.97
CA ASN A 179 -36.18 75.22 18.57
C ASN A 179 -36.29 76.69 18.17
N ASN A 180 -36.84 77.00 16.98
CA ASN A 180 -37.05 78.39 16.55
C ASN A 180 -37.94 79.17 17.52
N THR A 181 -38.92 78.53 18.16
CA THR A 181 -39.80 79.19 19.15
C THR A 181 -39.31 79.03 20.58
N ILE A 182 -38.72 77.89 20.92
CA ILE A 182 -38.29 77.60 22.29
C ILE A 182 -36.97 78.29 22.65
N LEU A 183 -36.02 78.39 21.71
CA LEU A 183 -34.67 78.90 21.99
C LEU A 183 -34.53 80.40 21.72
N GLN A 184 -35.47 81.05 21.03
CA GLN A 184 -35.46 82.49 20.76
C GLN A 184 -36.30 83.30 21.77
N ALA A 185 -36.06 83.08 23.07
CA ALA A 185 -36.85 83.70 24.16
C ALA A 185 -36.82 85.24 24.19
N HIS A 186 -35.76 85.86 23.66
CA HIS A 186 -35.57 87.31 23.63
C HIS A 186 -35.35 87.84 22.20
N PHE A 187 -36.17 87.37 21.25
CA PHE A 187 -36.08 87.81 19.86
C PHE A 187 -36.47 89.30 19.71
N ARG A 188 -35.64 90.09 19.00
CA ARG A 188 -35.86 91.53 18.74
C ARG A 188 -35.93 91.80 17.24
N LEU A 189 -37.03 92.37 16.78
CA LEU A 189 -37.20 92.81 15.39
C LEU A 189 -36.26 93.97 15.06
N GLN A 190 -35.57 93.91 13.92
CA GLN A 190 -34.62 94.95 13.49
C GLN A 190 -35.27 96.14 12.78
N ILE A 191 -36.45 95.96 12.18
CA ILE A 191 -37.18 97.00 11.45
C ILE A 191 -38.54 97.16 12.10
N MET A 192 -38.85 98.39 12.52
CA MET A 192 -40.16 98.77 13.05
C MET A 192 -40.86 99.58 11.94
N PHE A 193 -42.03 99.13 11.49
CA PHE A 193 -42.86 99.86 10.53
C PHE A 193 -43.71 100.92 11.22
#